data_AF-A0A9E3P2Y0-F1
#
_entry.id   AF-A0A9E3P2Y0-F1
#
_cell.length_a   1.000
_cell.length_b   1.000
_cell.length_c   1.000
_cell.angle_alpha   90.00
_cell.angle_beta   90.00
_cell.angle_gamma   90.00
#
_symmetry.space_group_name_H-M   'P 1'
#
loop_
_entity.id
_entity.type
_entity.pdbx_description
1 polymer ?
#
loop_
_entity_poly.entity_id
_entity_poly.type
_entity_poly.pdbx_seq_one_letter_code
_entity_poly.pdbx_strand_id
1 'polypeptide(L)'
;MQFPVLQQYERETFYDRNGRIVFTTNKGLPGVGLDRKEWQQVMHLAAGETPPPFAARFAPPFDRCDREEDMRHAYDTFLRRVS
;
A
#
# COMPACT_ATOMS: atom_id res chain seq x y z
N MET A 1 -2.18 -1.90 -24.03
CA MET A 1 -3.40 -2.22 -23.27
C MET A 1 -3.37 -1.39 -21.99
N GLN A 2 -4.29 -0.45 -21.82
CA GLN A 2 -4.41 0.33 -20.58
C GLN A 2 -5.59 -0.24 -19.79
N PHE A 3 -5.34 -0.70 -18.56
CA PHE A 3 -6.37 -1.17 -17.64
C PHE A 3 -6.55 -0.12 -16.53
N PRO A 4 -7.24 0.99 -16.82
CA PRO A 4 -7.32 2.13 -15.89
C PRO A 4 -7.91 1.76 -14.53
N VAL A 5 -8.83 0.78 -14.51
CA VAL A 5 -9.45 0.29 -13.26
C VAL A 5 -8.44 -0.45 -12.38
N LEU A 6 -7.56 -1.26 -12.96
CA LEU A 6 -6.54 -1.99 -12.19
C LEU A 6 -5.48 -1.04 -11.64
N GLN A 7 -5.03 -0.07 -12.47
CA GLN A 7 -4.13 0.98 -12.01
C GLN A 7 -4.74 1.80 -10.87
N GLN A 8 -6.04 2.08 -10.92
CA GLN A 8 -6.71 2.77 -9.82
C GLN A 8 -6.70 1.93 -8.54
N TYR A 9 -7.00 0.63 -8.62
CA TYR A 9 -6.96 -0.25 -7.45
C TYR A 9 -5.56 -0.34 -6.83
N GLU A 10 -4.50 -0.41 -7.64
CA GLU A 10 -3.12 -0.37 -7.16
C GLU A 10 -2.82 0.96 -6.46
N ARG A 11 -3.16 2.09 -7.10
CA ARG A 11 -2.93 3.44 -6.54
C ARG A 11 -3.73 3.75 -5.28
N GLU A 12 -4.84 3.06 -5.05
CA GLU A 12 -5.71 3.24 -3.88
C GLU A 12 -5.61 2.09 -2.86
N THR A 13 -4.56 1.25 -2.96
CA THR A 13 -4.25 0.22 -1.96
C THR A 13 -3.07 0.65 -1.11
N PHE A 14 -3.25 0.62 0.21
CA PHE A 14 -2.24 1.01 1.19
C PHE A 14 -1.80 -0.19 2.02
N TYR A 15 -0.52 -0.24 2.34
CA TYR A 15 0.13 -1.32 3.05
C TYR A 15 0.76 -0.82 4.34
N ASP A 16 0.83 -1.71 5.34
CA ASP A 16 1.65 -1.50 6.53
C ASP A 16 3.11 -1.88 6.27
N ARG A 17 4.00 -1.56 7.19
CA ARG A 17 5.43 -1.88 7.07
C ARG A 17 5.72 -3.39 6.87
N ASN A 18 4.79 -4.25 7.26
CA ASN A 18 4.90 -5.70 7.11
C ASN A 18 4.30 -6.21 5.79
N GLY A 19 3.85 -5.32 4.90
CA GLY A 19 3.28 -5.65 3.59
C GLY A 19 1.81 -6.09 3.63
N ARG A 20 1.09 -5.85 4.73
CA ARG A 20 -0.33 -6.19 4.84
C ARG A 20 -1.18 -5.04 4.31
N ILE A 21 -2.23 -5.37 3.56
CA ILE A 21 -3.20 -4.38 3.10
C ILE A 21 -3.93 -3.78 4.30
N VAL A 22 -3.74 -2.47 4.52
CA VAL A 22 -4.41 -1.69 5.56
C VAL A 22 -5.70 -1.09 5.02
N PHE A 23 -5.74 -0.71 3.74
CA PHE A 23 -6.92 -0.15 3.10
C PHE A 23 -6.87 -0.41 1.59
N THR A 24 -8.02 -0.67 0.97
CA THR A 24 -8.13 -0.81 -0.49
C THR A 24 -9.51 -0.40 -1.00
N THR A 25 -9.58 0.17 -2.20
CA THR A 25 -10.85 0.41 -2.94
C THR A 25 -11.19 -0.71 -3.91
N ASN A 26 -10.38 -1.78 -3.95
CA ASN A 26 -10.58 -2.89 -4.86
C ASN A 26 -11.87 -3.68 -4.52
N LYS A 27 -12.84 -3.63 -5.43
CA LYS A 27 -14.13 -4.33 -5.28
C LYS A 27 -14.01 -5.85 -5.24
N GLY A 28 -12.90 -6.42 -5.70
CA GLY A 28 -12.60 -7.85 -5.63
C GLY A 28 -12.08 -8.31 -4.26
N LEU A 29 -11.80 -7.40 -3.33
CA LEU A 29 -11.27 -7.70 -1.99
C LEU A 29 -12.17 -7.13 -0.86
N PRO A 30 -13.47 -7.44 -0.83
CA PRO A 30 -14.36 -6.95 0.21
C PRO A 30 -13.92 -7.46 1.60
N GLY A 31 -13.91 -6.57 2.59
CA GLY A 31 -13.56 -6.90 3.99
C GLY A 31 -12.06 -7.00 4.26
N VAL A 32 -11.19 -6.75 3.27
CA VAL A 32 -9.75 -6.66 3.47
C VAL A 32 -9.37 -5.26 3.95
N GLY A 33 -8.61 -5.19 5.04
CA GLY A 33 -8.13 -3.93 5.61
C GLY A 33 -9.11 -3.29 6.60
N LEU A 34 -9.03 -1.98 6.71
CA LEU A 34 -9.90 -1.09 7.46
C LEU A 34 -11.00 -0.55 6.54
N ASP A 35 -12.13 -0.15 7.12
CA ASP A 35 -13.10 0.64 6.37
C ASP A 35 -12.57 2.06 6.11
N ARG A 36 -13.25 2.82 5.23
CA ARG A 36 -12.82 4.17 4.84
C ARG A 36 -12.77 5.14 6.03
N LYS A 37 -13.68 5.02 6.99
CA LYS A 37 -13.77 5.91 8.15
C LYS A 37 -12.63 5.62 9.13
N GLU A 38 -12.39 4.35 9.41
CA GLU A 38 -11.25 3.89 10.22
C GLU A 38 -9.92 4.29 9.58
N TRP A 39 -9.78 4.10 8.26
CA TRP A 39 -8.60 4.46 7.51
C TRP A 39 -8.25 5.96 7.63
N GLN A 40 -9.23 6.84 7.45
CA GLN A 40 -9.03 8.29 7.56
C GLN A 40 -8.48 8.74 8.93
N GLN A 41 -8.74 7.98 9.99
CA GLN A 41 -8.26 8.28 11.33
C GLN A 41 -6.79 7.91 11.55
N VAL A 42 -6.28 6.93 10.79
CA VAL A 42 -4.94 6.36 11.02
C VAL A 42 -3.97 6.58 9.88
N MET A 43 -4.42 7.05 8.71
CA MET A 43 -3.60 7.16 7.49
C MET A 43 -2.33 8.03 7.63
N HIS A 44 -2.29 8.89 8.64
CA HIS A 44 -1.16 9.79 8.90
C HIS A 44 -0.25 9.34 10.05
N LEU A 45 -0.48 8.15 10.62
CA LEU A 45 0.38 7.63 11.68
C LEU A 45 1.80 7.42 11.17
N ALA A 46 2.76 7.96 11.91
CA ALA A 46 4.18 7.83 11.66
C ALA A 46 4.74 6.51 12.21
N ALA A 47 5.98 6.19 11.82
CA ALA A 47 6.70 5.04 12.34
C ALA A 47 6.80 5.09 13.87
N GLY A 48 6.41 4.00 14.54
CA GLY A 48 6.49 3.88 16.00
C GLY A 48 5.29 4.46 16.77
N GLU A 49 4.35 5.14 16.09
CA GLU A 49 3.09 5.51 16.72
C GLU A 49 2.21 4.27 16.92
N THR A 50 1.50 4.23 18.05
CA THR A 50 0.63 3.11 18.39
C THR A 50 -0.77 3.34 17.80
N PRO A 51 -1.26 2.48 16.90
CA PRO A 51 -2.61 2.61 16.36
C PRO A 51 -3.68 2.38 17.43
N PRO A 52 -4.88 2.93 17.25
CA PRO A 52 -6.02 2.63 18.12
C PRO A 52 -6.39 1.13 18.04
N PRO A 53 -7.15 0.59 19.03
CA PRO A 53 -7.43 -0.85 19.14
C PRO A 53 -7.99 -1.50 17.88
N PHE A 54 -8.85 -0.80 17.12
CA PHE A 54 -9.41 -1.32 15.86
C PHE A 54 -8.35 -1.53 14.77
N ALA A 55 -7.25 -0.77 14.81
CA ALA A 55 -6.14 -0.83 13.86
C ALA A 55 -4.85 -1.43 14.47
N ALA A 56 -4.88 -1.91 15.73
CA ALA A 56 -3.70 -2.36 16.47
C ALA A 56 -2.93 -3.51 15.80
N ARG A 57 -3.57 -4.21 14.84
CA ARG A 57 -2.90 -5.23 14.04
C ARG A 57 -1.91 -4.66 13.03
N PHE A 58 -2.00 -3.40 12.63
CA PHE A 58 -1.18 -2.80 11.55
C PHE A 58 0.01 -2.01 12.10
N ALA A 59 1.12 -2.00 11.35
CA ALA A 59 2.33 -1.27 11.73
C ALA A 59 2.55 -0.05 10.83
N PRO A 60 2.38 1.20 11.32
CA PRO A 60 2.67 2.41 10.55
C PRO A 60 4.18 2.57 10.28
N PRO A 61 4.59 3.38 9.29
CA PRO A 61 3.75 4.21 8.43
C PRO A 61 3.04 3.39 7.36
N PHE A 62 2.02 4.00 6.75
CA PHE A 62 1.26 3.37 5.69
C PHE A 62 1.67 3.92 4.32
N ASP A 63 1.96 3.01 3.41
CA ASP A 63 2.60 3.26 2.12
C ASP A 63 1.73 2.74 0.97
N ARG A 64 1.95 3.28 -0.24
CA ARG A 64 1.41 2.72 -1.48
C ARG A 64 2.56 2.05 -2.23
N CYS A 65 2.42 0.77 -2.55
CA CYS A 65 3.38 0.11 -3.42
C CYS A 65 3.19 0.61 -4.86
N ASP A 66 4.13 1.42 -5.35
CA ASP A 66 4.24 1.73 -6.79
C ASP A 66 5.07 0.64 -7.47
N ARG A 67 4.37 -0.41 -7.88
CA ARG A 67 4.97 -1.57 -8.54
C ARG A 67 5.76 -1.19 -9.79
N GLU A 68 5.31 -0.18 -10.54
CA GLU A 68 6.00 0.25 -11.76
C GLU A 68 7.34 0.92 -11.43
N GLU A 69 7.37 1.75 -10.39
CA GLU A 69 8.60 2.38 -9.91
C GLU A 69 9.58 1.34 -9.35
N ASP A 70 9.10 0.39 -8.54
CA ASP A 70 9.90 -0.72 -8.02
C ASP A 70 10.54 -1.54 -9.16
N MET A 71 9.76 -1.91 -10.18
CA MET A 71 10.29 -2.65 -11.32
C MET A 71 11.28 -1.83 -12.16
N ARG A 72 11.02 -0.52 -12.33
CA ARG A 72 11.94 0.38 -13.03
C ARG A 72 13.28 0.46 -12.31
N HIS A 73 13.27 0.57 -10.99
CA HIS A 73 14.49 0.64 -10.19
C HIS A 73 15.27 -0.69 -10.20
N ALA A 74 14.57 -1.82 -10.13
CA ALA A 74 15.18 -3.14 -10.27
C ALA A 74 15.83 -3.33 -11.65
N TYR A 75 15.16 -2.89 -12.72
CA TYR A 75 15.67 -2.98 -14.08
C TYR A 75 16.88 -2.08 -14.33
N ASP A 76 16.85 -0.82 -13.89
CA ASP A 76 18.01 0.09 -13.98
C ASP A 76 19.22 -0.48 -13.22
N THR A 77 19.00 -1.01 -12.02
CA THR A 77 20.06 -1.68 -11.25
C THR A 77 20.65 -2.88 -11.99
N PHE A 78 19.80 -3.68 -12.63
CA PHE A 78 20.24 -4.83 -13.42
C PHE A 78 21.09 -4.39 -14.61
N LEU A 79 20.63 -3.39 -15.38
CA LEU A 79 21.37 -2.85 -16.52
C LEU A 79 22.76 -2.35 -16.11
N ARG A 80 22.86 -1.59 -15.01
CA ARG A 80 24.14 -1.06 -14.50
C ARG A 80 25.14 -2.12 -14.07
N ARG A 81 24.68 -3.34 -13.75
CA ARG A 81 25.53 -4.45 -13.31
C ARG A 81 25.91 -5.41 -14.44
N VAL A 82 25.24 -5.30 -15.58
CA VAL A 82 25.46 -6.16 -16.76
C VAL A 82 26.21 -5.42 -17.87
N SER A 83 26.34 -4.09 -17.79
CA SER A 83 27.22 -3.25 -18.61
C SER A 83 28.62 -3.14 -18.02
#